data_AF-A0A507BSP3-F1
#
_entry.id   AF-A0A507BSP3-F1
#
_cell.length_a   1.000
_cell.length_b   1.000
_cell.length_c   1.000
_cell.angle_alpha   90.00
_cell.angle_beta   90.00
_cell.angle_gamma   90.00
#
_symmetry.space_group_name_H-M   'P 1'
#
loop_
_entity.id
_entity.type
_entity.pdbx_description
1 polymer ?
#
loop_
_entity_poly.entity_id
_entity_poly.type
_entity_poly.pdbx_seq_one_letter_code
_entity_poly.pdbx_strand_id
1 'polypeptide(L)'
;MYPVIRTVLREVNKQYTSRNNNPIWKNELLSQIRASSKLESAELKLAQQKLHDLAAFLKASRTHKELLLMYFPESQMSSEEHVRKTANRVGLSTDFKDL
;
A
#
# COMPACT_ATOMS: atom_id res chain seq x y z
N MET A 1 -18.82 -2.54 14.11
CA MET A 1 -17.61 -1.73 14.44
C MET A 1 -16.33 -2.58 14.48
N TYR A 2 -16.18 -3.52 15.42
CA TYR A 2 -14.95 -4.34 15.56
C TYR A 2 -14.49 -5.15 14.32
N PRO A 3 -15.36 -5.68 13.44
CA PRO A 3 -14.92 -6.42 12.26
C PRO A 3 -14.10 -5.58 11.27
N VAL A 4 -14.47 -4.31 11.10
CA VAL A 4 -13.82 -3.37 10.18
C VAL A 4 -12.45 -2.98 10.72
N ILE A 5 -12.37 -2.66 12.01
CA ILE A 5 -11.10 -2.40 12.70
C ILE A 5 -10.12 -3.56 12.51
N ARG A 6 -10.58 -4.81 12.72
CA ARG A 6 -9.74 -5.99 12.48
C ARG A 6 -9.29 -6.11 11.02
N THR A 7 -10.16 -5.75 10.08
CA THR A 7 -9.83 -5.77 8.65
C THR A 7 -8.74 -4.74 8.33
N VAL A 8 -8.90 -3.49 8.77
CA VAL A 8 -7.90 -2.43 8.58
C VAL A 8 -6.56 -2.83 9.22
N LEU A 9 -6.57 -3.30 10.48
CA LEU A 9 -5.34 -3.76 11.16
C LEU A 9 -4.63 -4.89 10.42
N ARG A 10 -5.39 -5.85 9.85
CA ARG A 10 -4.81 -6.92 9.03
C ARG A 10 -4.19 -6.37 7.75
N GLU A 11 -4.84 -5.44 7.07
CA GLU A 11 -4.29 -4.83 5.85
C GLU A 11 -3.05 -3.98 6.15
N VAL A 12 -3.08 -3.16 7.20
CA VAL A 12 -1.92 -2.36 7.63
C VAL A 12 -0.74 -3.27 7.97
N ASN A 13 -0.99 -4.35 8.71
CA ASN A 13 0.05 -5.30 9.04
C ASN A 13 0.66 -5.93 7.80
N LYS A 14 -0.16 -6.40 6.84
CA LYS A 14 0.32 -7.05 5.62
C LYS A 14 1.12 -6.11 4.71
N GLN A 15 0.72 -4.84 4.63
CA GLN A 15 1.27 -3.91 3.64
C GLN A 15 2.47 -3.11 4.18
N TYR A 16 2.47 -2.76 5.48
CA TYR A 16 3.44 -1.81 6.04
C TYR A 16 4.28 -2.40 7.18
N THR A 17 3.70 -3.24 8.05
CA THR A 17 4.40 -3.74 9.24
C THR A 17 5.18 -5.03 8.97
N SER A 18 4.62 -6.02 8.27
CA SER A 18 5.27 -7.32 8.08
C SER A 18 6.52 -7.24 7.19
N ARG A 19 6.57 -6.28 6.26
CA ARG A 19 7.72 -6.09 5.36
C ARG A 19 8.92 -5.47 6.07
N ASN A 20 8.68 -4.52 6.97
CA ASN A 20 9.73 -3.68 7.57
C ASN A 20 9.89 -3.93 9.09
N ASN A 21 9.17 -4.91 9.66
CA ASN A 21 9.03 -5.19 11.09
C ASN A 21 8.77 -3.94 11.96
N ASN A 22 8.05 -2.95 11.40
CA ASN A 22 7.85 -1.66 12.04
C ASN A 22 6.40 -1.52 12.55
N PRO A 23 6.18 -1.51 13.88
CA PRO A 23 4.84 -1.45 14.47
C PRO A 23 4.24 -0.03 14.51
N ILE A 24 4.98 1.01 14.09
CA ILE A 24 4.54 2.42 14.19
C ILE A 24 3.15 2.62 13.59
N TRP A 25 2.93 2.16 12.36
CA TRP A 25 1.64 2.32 11.65
C TRP A 25 0.47 1.64 12.37
N LYS A 26 0.71 0.46 12.96
CA LYS A 26 -0.29 -0.26 13.75
C LYS A 26 -0.62 0.51 15.03
N ASN A 27 0.41 1.00 15.73
CA ASN A 27 0.25 1.71 16.99
C ASN A 27 -0.48 3.05 16.80
N GLU A 28 -0.16 3.76 15.72
CA GLU A 28 -0.81 5.02 15.36
C GLU A 28 -2.28 4.82 14.97
N LEU A 29 -2.61 3.76 14.22
CA LEU A 29 -4.01 3.44 13.95
C LEU A 29 -4.78 3.14 15.24
N LEU A 30 -4.18 2.40 16.17
CA LEU A 30 -4.81 2.09 17.46
C LEU A 30 -4.97 3.34 18.35
N SER A 31 -4.02 4.28 18.31
CA SER A 31 -4.13 5.55 19.06
C SER A 31 -5.31 6.36 18.53
N GLN A 32 -5.47 6.48 17.21
CA GLN A 32 -6.57 7.21 16.58
C GLN A 32 -7.94 6.57 16.84
N ILE A 33 -8.04 5.24 16.82
CA ILE A 33 -9.28 4.53 17.15
C ILE A 33 -9.67 4.76 18.61
N ARG A 34 -8.71 4.74 19.53
CA ARG A 34 -8.94 5.03 20.97
C ARG A 34 -9.29 6.50 21.21
N ALA A 35 -8.73 7.43 20.45
CA ALA A 35 -9.14 8.84 20.50
C ALA A 35 -10.59 9.00 20.01
N SER A 36 -10.94 8.29 18.94
CA SER A 36 -12.27 8.35 18.33
C SER A 36 -13.39 7.81 19.23
N SER A 37 -13.08 6.96 20.21
CA SER A 37 -14.09 6.45 21.15
C SER A 37 -14.58 7.50 22.16
N LYS A 38 -13.91 8.66 22.23
CA LYS A 38 -14.30 9.79 23.09
C LYS A 38 -15.14 10.84 22.34
N LEU A 39 -15.42 10.63 21.07
CA LEU A 39 -16.15 11.58 20.22
C LEU A 39 -17.65 11.50 20.44
N GLU A 40 -18.33 12.61 20.14
CA GLU A 40 -19.78 12.72 20.19
C GLU A 40 -20.47 11.91 19.06
N SER A 41 -21.77 11.64 19.21
CA SER A 41 -22.49 10.68 18.35
C SER A 41 -22.41 10.95 16.83
N ALA A 42 -22.40 12.22 16.41
CA ALA A 42 -22.30 12.61 15.00
C ALA A 42 -20.88 12.40 14.45
N GLU A 43 -19.88 12.79 15.22
CA GLU A 43 -18.46 12.64 14.87
C GLU A 43 -18.05 11.16 14.88
N LEU A 44 -18.63 10.35 15.77
CA LEU A 44 -18.42 8.91 15.83
C LEU A 44 -18.92 8.22 14.55
N LYS A 45 -20.09 8.62 14.02
CA LYS A 45 -20.60 8.10 12.73
C LYS A 45 -19.65 8.45 11.58
N LEU A 46 -19.14 9.68 11.54
CA LEU A 46 -18.16 10.08 10.54
C LEU A 46 -16.86 9.28 10.67
N ALA A 47 -16.36 9.06 11.89
CA ALA A 47 -15.17 8.25 12.15
C ALA A 47 -15.37 6.79 11.73
N GLN A 48 -16.56 6.22 11.96
CA GLN A 48 -16.92 4.89 11.48
C GLN A 48 -16.89 4.82 9.95
N GLN A 49 -17.50 5.79 9.26
CA GLN A 49 -17.50 5.85 7.80
C GLN A 49 -16.07 5.92 7.25
N LYS A 50 -15.24 6.82 7.79
CA LYS A 50 -13.82 6.93 7.40
C LYS A 50 -13.07 5.61 7.57
N LEU A 51 -13.38 4.85 8.61
CA LEU A 51 -12.76 3.54 8.84
C LEU A 51 -13.19 2.50 7.80
N HIS A 52 -14.44 2.54 7.35
CA HIS A 52 -14.94 1.71 6.24
C HIS A 52 -14.27 2.09 4.92
N ASP A 53 -14.18 3.38 4.62
CA ASP A 53 -13.55 3.89 3.41
C ASP A 53 -12.07 3.52 3.36
N LEU A 54 -11.36 3.66 4.50
CA LEU A 54 -9.98 3.22 4.65
C LEU A 54 -9.82 1.71 4.41
N ALA A 55 -10.72 0.89 4.94
CA ALA A 55 -10.70 -0.55 4.72
C ALA A 55 -10.87 -0.91 3.23
N ALA A 56 -11.76 -0.22 2.52
CA ALA A 56 -11.96 -0.40 1.09
C ALA A 56 -10.73 0.05 0.29
N PHE A 57 -10.19 1.23 0.60
CA PHE A 57 -9.00 1.78 -0.05
C PHE A 57 -7.77 0.87 0.11
N LEU A 58 -7.50 0.35 1.31
CA LEU A 58 -6.35 -0.52 1.56
C LEU A 58 -6.47 -1.84 0.79
N LYS A 59 -7.67 -2.42 0.72
CA LYS A 59 -7.91 -3.62 -0.08
C LYS A 59 -7.70 -3.35 -1.56
N ALA A 60 -8.31 -2.29 -2.09
CA ALA A 60 -8.20 -1.90 -3.49
C ALA A 60 -6.75 -1.63 -3.88
N SER A 61 -6.01 -0.91 -3.03
CA SER A 61 -4.58 -0.62 -3.24
C SER A 61 -3.74 -1.89 -3.30
N ARG A 62 -3.97 -2.84 -2.40
CA ARG A 62 -3.26 -4.13 -2.42
C ARG A 62 -3.57 -4.91 -3.70
N THR A 63 -4.85 -5.06 -4.04
CA THR A 63 -5.29 -5.78 -5.23
C THR A 63 -4.75 -5.12 -6.51
N HIS A 64 -4.78 -3.79 -6.58
CA HIS A 64 -4.18 -3.06 -7.70
C HIS A 64 -2.69 -3.37 -7.85
N LYS A 65 -1.94 -3.36 -6.75
CA LYS A 65 -0.52 -3.73 -6.76
C LYS A 65 -0.30 -5.19 -7.19
N GLU A 66 -1.11 -6.12 -6.69
CA GLU A 66 -1.05 -7.54 -7.09
C GLU A 66 -1.32 -7.71 -8.59
N LEU A 67 -2.34 -7.02 -9.14
CA LEU A 67 -2.66 -7.05 -10.56
C LEU A 67 -1.56 -6.43 -11.43
N LEU A 68 -1.00 -5.30 -11.01
CA LEU A 68 0.13 -4.68 -11.70
C LEU A 68 1.32 -5.65 -11.77
N LEU A 69 1.65 -6.32 -10.67
CA LEU A 69 2.75 -7.29 -10.66
C LEU A 69 2.47 -8.51 -11.55
N MET A 70 1.22 -8.94 -11.63
CA MET A 70 0.82 -10.11 -12.41
C MET A 70 0.81 -9.85 -13.91
N TYR A 71 0.24 -8.72 -14.34
CA TYR A 71 0.03 -8.42 -15.76
C TYR A 71 1.07 -7.49 -16.36
N PHE A 72 1.71 -6.66 -15.54
CA PHE A 72 2.71 -5.68 -15.95
C PHE A 72 3.94 -5.76 -15.03
N PRO A 73 4.67 -6.88 -14.99
CA PRO A 73 5.84 -7.03 -14.13
C PRO A 73 6.93 -5.98 -14.44
N GLU A 74 6.93 -5.44 -15.66
CA GLU A 74 7.78 -4.35 -16.10
C GLU A 74 7.51 -3.02 -15.38
N SER A 75 6.34 -2.86 -14.75
CA SER A 75 6.00 -1.68 -13.93
C SER A 75 6.90 -1.50 -12.70
N GLN A 76 7.64 -2.53 -12.30
CA GLN A 76 8.63 -2.45 -11.22
C GLN A 76 10.06 -2.18 -11.73
N MET A 77 10.28 -2.15 -13.04
CA MET A 77 11.60 -1.86 -13.59
C MET A 77 11.91 -0.37 -13.45
N SER A 78 13.16 -0.07 -13.12
CA SER A 78 13.64 1.30 -13.27
C SER A 78 13.63 1.68 -14.75
N SER A 79 13.54 2.97 -15.06
CA SER A 79 13.63 3.46 -16.44
C SER A 79 14.91 2.97 -17.14
N GLU A 80 16.04 2.91 -16.42
CA GLU A 80 17.30 2.36 -16.93
C GLU A 80 17.20 0.88 -17.27
N GLU A 81 16.57 0.08 -16.41
CA GLU A 81 16.41 -1.36 -16.65
C GLU A 81 15.47 -1.62 -17.83
N HIS A 82 14.42 -0.81 -17.97
CA HIS A 82 13.50 -0.84 -19.10
C HIS A 82 14.21 -0.49 -20.42
N VAL A 83 15.01 0.59 -20.43
CA VAL A 83 15.81 0.99 -21.60
C VAL A 83 16.82 -0.09 -21.97
N ARG A 84 17.52 -0.68 -21.00
CA ARG A 84 18.47 -1.77 -21.24
C ARG A 84 17.79 -3.01 -21.83
N LYS A 85 16.64 -3.44 -21.31
CA LYS A 85 15.90 -4.59 -21.86
C LYS A 85 15.36 -4.31 -23.25
N THR A 86 14.89 -3.09 -23.49
CA THR A 86 14.41 -2.66 -24.82
C THR A 86 15.55 -2.67 -25.83
N ALA A 87 16.72 -2.12 -25.48
CA ALA A 87 17.91 -2.14 -26.32
C ALA A 87 18.34 -3.59 -26.64
N ASN A 88 18.44 -4.45 -25.62
CA ASN A 88 18.83 -5.85 -25.81
C ASN A 88 17.85 -6.60 -26.74
N ARG A 89 16.55 -6.27 -26.70
CA ARG A 89 15.51 -6.88 -27.55
C ARG A 89 15.71 -6.56 -29.03
N VAL A 90 16.32 -5.42 -29.36
CA VAL A 90 16.66 -5.03 -30.74
C VAL A 90 18.14 -5.26 -31.08
N GLY A 91 18.87 -5.98 -30.22
CA GLY A 91 20.30 -6.28 -30.41
C GLY A 91 21.24 -5.09 -30.16
N LEU A 92 20.77 -4.05 -29.44
CA LEU A 92 21.57 -2.91 -29.02
C LEU A 92 21.99 -3.07 -27.54
N SER A 93 23.19 -2.61 -27.16
CA SER A 93 23.60 -2.55 -25.75
C SER A 93 23.64 -1.09 -25.27
N THR A 94 23.09 -0.82 -24.09
CA THR A 94 23.13 0.52 -23.46
C THR A 94 24.29 0.66 -22.48
N ASP A 95 25.40 -0.07 -22.69
CA ASP A 95 26.62 0.10 -21.91
C ASP A 95 27.27 1.45 -22.26
N PHE A 96 26.74 2.52 -21.67
CA PHE A 96 27.43 3.81 -21.63
C PHE A 96 28.50 3.73 -20.54
N LYS A 97 29.59 3.00 -20.83
CA LYS A 97 30.88 3.33 -20.24
C LYS A 97 31.40 4.53 -21.03
N ASP A 98 31.72 5.59 -20.30
CA ASP A 98 32.33 6.84 -20.76
C ASP A 98 31.35 7.92 -21.24
N LEU A 99 30.97 8.79 -20.29
CA LEU A 99 31.01 10.25 -20.36
C LEU A 99 30.89 10.85 -18.95
#